data_AF-A0A645FV38-F1
#
_entry.id   AF-A0A645FV38-F1
#
_cell.length_a   1.000
_cell.length_b   1.000
_cell.length_c   1.000
_cell.angle_alpha   90.00
_cell.angle_beta   90.00
_cell.angle_gamma   90.00
#
_symmetry.space_group_name_H-M   'P 1'
#
loop_
_entity.id
_entity.type
_entity.pdbx_description
1 polymer ?
#
loop_
_entity_poly.entity_id
_entity_poly.type
_entity_poly.pdbx_seq_one_letter_code
_entity_poly.pdbx_strand_id
1 'polypeptide(L)'
;MVPAGKARDYGLDRSMVMAYGHDDRVCSYTSFEAMMDMENPKKTCVTLLVDKEEIGSVGATGMHSKFFENTVAEVMNLAGDYNELKVRRALNNSKMLSSDVSAAFDPNFPSVMEKKNSAYFGKGLVFNKYTGARGKSGSNDANAEYVAEIRNIMDKHNVSWQTSELGKVDQGGGGTIAYILAEYNMEVIDCGVALHNMHAPWEVASKADIYEAMRGYYAFLVEA
;
A
#
# COMPACT_ATOMS: atom_id res chain seq x y z
N MET A 1 -7.85 -21.41 10.57
CA MET A 1 -7.64 -22.42 9.50
C MET A 1 -7.20 -21.70 8.25
N VAL A 2 -6.37 -22.32 7.40
CA VAL A 2 -5.88 -21.74 6.14
C VAL A 2 -5.96 -22.80 5.03
N PRO A 3 -6.11 -22.42 3.75
CA PRO A 3 -6.09 -23.39 2.65
C PRO A 3 -4.72 -24.08 2.55
N ALA A 4 -4.74 -25.36 2.20
CA ALA A 4 -3.53 -26.16 2.00
C ALA A 4 -3.02 -26.03 0.56
N GLY A 5 -1.69 -26.01 0.40
CA GLY A 5 -1.01 -25.92 -0.89
C GLY A 5 -0.11 -24.70 -0.97
N LYS A 6 1.01 -24.80 -1.70
CA LYS A 6 1.90 -23.64 -1.94
C LYS A 6 1.39 -22.80 -3.10
N ALA A 7 1.84 -21.55 -3.21
CA ALA A 7 1.64 -20.71 -4.38
C ALA A 7 2.09 -21.38 -5.70
N ARG A 8 1.49 -21.00 -6.82
CA ARG A 8 1.78 -21.54 -8.16
C ARG A 8 1.76 -20.45 -9.22
N ASP A 9 2.48 -20.71 -10.31
CA ASP A 9 2.27 -19.99 -11.56
C ASP A 9 0.83 -20.15 -12.03
N TYR A 10 0.25 -19.06 -12.54
CA TYR A 10 -1.10 -19.01 -13.07
C TYR A 10 -1.13 -18.44 -14.49
N GLY A 11 -2.03 -18.95 -15.33
CA GLY A 11 -2.11 -18.64 -16.76
C GLY A 11 -1.24 -19.54 -17.66
N LEU A 12 -1.62 -19.67 -18.93
CA LEU A 12 -0.89 -20.47 -19.92
C LEU A 12 0.54 -19.97 -20.14
N ASP A 13 0.73 -18.66 -20.07
CA ASP A 13 2.01 -17.96 -20.18
C ASP A 13 2.76 -17.81 -18.85
N ARG A 14 2.16 -18.29 -17.74
CA ARG A 14 2.70 -18.17 -16.38
C ARG A 14 2.98 -16.72 -15.96
N SER A 15 2.25 -15.76 -16.52
CA SER A 15 2.39 -14.33 -16.24
C SER A 15 1.92 -13.93 -14.83
N MET A 16 1.14 -14.79 -14.17
CA MET A 16 0.52 -14.51 -12.87
C MET A 16 0.95 -15.50 -11.79
N VAL A 17 0.65 -15.18 -10.53
CA VAL A 17 0.84 -16.04 -9.36
C VAL A 17 -0.49 -16.19 -8.63
N MET A 18 -0.88 -17.44 -8.41
CA MET A 18 -2.02 -17.79 -7.56
C MET A 18 -1.52 -18.21 -6.17
N ALA A 19 -2.02 -17.57 -5.12
CA ALA A 19 -1.62 -17.85 -3.73
C ALA A 19 -2.73 -17.52 -2.73
N TYR A 20 -2.62 -18.06 -1.52
CA TYR A 20 -3.44 -17.64 -0.38
C TYR A 20 -2.78 -16.48 0.35
N GLY A 21 -3.56 -15.44 0.66
CA GLY A 21 -3.12 -14.30 1.44
C GLY A 21 -2.12 -13.45 0.68
N HIS A 22 -2.37 -13.23 -0.63
CA HIS A 22 -1.76 -12.10 -1.32
C HIS A 22 -2.18 -10.81 -0.63
N ASP A 23 -3.40 -10.73 -0.14
CA ASP A 23 -3.87 -9.67 0.75
C ASP A 23 -3.26 -9.79 2.17
N ASP A 24 -2.49 -8.82 2.66
CA ASP A 24 -1.67 -7.84 1.92
C ASP A 24 -0.18 -8.27 1.93
N ARG A 25 0.08 -9.57 2.01
CA ARG A 25 1.46 -10.09 2.04
C ARG A 25 2.22 -9.80 0.75
N VAL A 26 1.52 -9.61 -0.37
CA VAL A 26 2.16 -9.26 -1.63
C VAL A 26 2.83 -7.89 -1.54
N CYS A 27 2.14 -6.88 -0.97
CA CYS A 27 2.72 -5.57 -0.80
C CYS A 27 3.72 -5.57 0.36
N SER A 28 3.42 -6.25 1.48
CA SER A 28 4.36 -6.42 2.59
C SER A 28 5.71 -7.00 2.15
N TYR A 29 5.68 -8.02 1.29
CA TYR A 29 6.88 -8.63 0.71
C TYR A 29 7.66 -7.62 -0.14
N THR A 30 6.99 -6.97 -1.10
CA THR A 30 7.65 -6.00 -1.98
C THR A 30 8.19 -4.78 -1.23
N SER A 31 7.50 -4.32 -0.17
CA SER A 31 7.95 -3.22 0.70
C SER A 31 9.15 -3.62 1.55
N PHE A 32 9.20 -4.89 1.99
CA PHE A 32 10.36 -5.43 2.70
C PHE A 32 11.57 -5.56 1.78
N GLU A 33 11.42 -6.15 0.60
CA GLU A 33 12.51 -6.30 -0.38
C GLU A 33 13.07 -4.93 -0.79
N ALA A 34 12.21 -3.96 -1.10
CA ALA A 34 12.62 -2.60 -1.43
C ALA A 34 13.43 -1.92 -0.31
N MET A 35 13.09 -2.18 0.96
CA MET A 35 13.84 -1.67 2.10
C MET A 35 15.18 -2.39 2.28
N MET A 36 15.24 -3.69 2.01
CA MET A 36 16.50 -4.46 2.11
C MET A 36 17.50 -4.07 1.02
N ASP A 37 17.02 -3.67 -0.16
CA ASP A 37 17.86 -3.14 -1.24
C ASP A 37 18.36 -1.71 -0.98
N MET A 38 17.86 -1.03 0.05
CA MET A 38 18.22 0.35 0.37
C MET A 38 19.60 0.45 1.01
N GLU A 39 20.51 1.19 0.37
CA GLU A 39 21.84 1.48 0.91
C GLU A 39 22.01 2.97 1.22
N ASN A 40 22.46 3.28 2.45
CA ASN A 40 22.83 4.63 2.89
C ASN A 40 21.76 5.71 2.58
N PRO A 41 20.52 5.55 3.08
CA PRO A 41 19.45 6.49 2.77
C PRO A 41 19.75 7.88 3.37
N LYS A 42 19.38 8.94 2.63
CA LYS A 42 19.61 10.34 3.06
C LYS A 42 18.70 10.75 4.22
N LYS A 43 17.53 10.13 4.32
CA LYS A 43 16.57 10.29 5.42
C LYS A 43 16.35 8.93 6.07
N THR A 44 15.91 8.92 7.32
CA THR A 44 15.49 7.67 7.95
C THR A 44 14.28 7.10 7.23
N CYS A 45 14.42 5.89 6.72
CA CYS A 45 13.35 5.14 6.06
C CYS A 45 12.80 4.08 7.02
N VAL A 46 11.50 3.82 6.97
CA VAL A 46 10.86 2.80 7.81
C VAL A 46 9.86 1.98 6.99
N THR A 47 9.93 0.65 7.12
CA THR A 47 8.89 -0.28 6.67
C THR A 47 8.19 -0.82 7.90
N LEU A 48 6.90 -0.56 8.00
CA LEU A 48 6.06 -0.97 9.13
C LEU A 48 5.12 -2.09 8.68
N LEU A 49 5.22 -3.26 9.33
CA LEU A 49 4.37 -4.41 9.07
C LEU A 49 3.54 -4.71 10.31
N VAL A 50 2.22 -4.54 10.21
CA VAL A 50 1.26 -4.65 11.33
C VAL A 50 0.17 -5.66 11.01
N ASP A 51 -0.53 -6.14 12.04
CA ASP A 51 -1.64 -7.09 11.89
C ASP A 51 -3.01 -6.42 12.15
N LYS A 52 -4.07 -7.22 12.16
CA LYS A 52 -5.45 -6.81 12.49
C LYS A 52 -6.09 -5.77 11.59
N GLU A 53 -5.50 -5.41 10.46
CA GLU A 53 -6.12 -4.55 9.44
C GLU A 53 -7.55 -5.03 9.13
N GLU A 54 -7.66 -6.31 8.77
CA GLU A 54 -8.89 -7.02 8.36
C GLU A 54 -10.00 -7.10 9.42
N ILE A 55 -9.73 -6.68 10.65
CA ILE A 55 -10.73 -6.57 11.73
C ILE A 55 -10.94 -5.13 12.19
N GLY A 56 -10.49 -4.14 11.41
CA GLY A 56 -10.56 -2.72 11.70
C GLY A 56 -9.33 -2.13 12.38
N SER A 57 -8.16 -2.76 12.25
CA SER A 57 -6.88 -2.33 12.84
C SER A 57 -6.86 -2.21 14.38
N VAL A 58 -7.81 -2.85 15.07
CA VAL A 58 -7.92 -2.78 16.54
C VAL A 58 -7.10 -3.87 17.23
N GLY A 59 -6.30 -3.46 18.22
CA GLY A 59 -5.52 -4.37 19.06
C GLY A 59 -4.14 -3.83 19.38
N ALA A 60 -3.38 -4.59 20.18
CA ALA A 60 -2.05 -4.18 20.63
C ALA A 60 -1.00 -4.15 19.50
N THR A 61 -1.29 -4.80 18.36
CA THR A 61 -0.36 -5.02 17.25
C THR A 61 -0.87 -4.45 15.91
N GLY A 62 -2.10 -3.91 15.89
CA GLY A 62 -2.65 -3.24 14.72
C GLY A 62 -2.26 -1.77 14.63
N MET A 63 -2.66 -1.12 13.54
CA MET A 63 -2.20 0.25 13.25
C MET A 63 -2.72 1.30 14.25
N HIS A 64 -3.84 1.05 14.94
CA HIS A 64 -4.32 1.91 16.03
C HIS A 64 -3.48 1.80 17.32
N SER A 65 -2.57 0.83 17.40
CA SER A 65 -1.70 0.68 18.56
C SER A 65 -0.68 1.82 18.64
N LYS A 66 -0.15 2.07 19.85
CA LYS A 66 0.94 3.03 20.07
C LYS A 66 2.32 2.50 19.69
N PHE A 67 2.40 1.31 19.08
CA PHE A 67 3.67 0.66 18.75
C PHE A 67 4.57 1.56 17.90
N PHE A 68 4.05 2.12 16.81
CA PHE A 68 4.86 2.90 15.87
C PHE A 68 5.38 4.20 16.48
N GLU A 69 4.50 5.03 17.04
CA GLU A 69 4.86 6.29 17.71
C GLU A 69 5.89 6.07 18.83
N ASN A 70 5.67 5.06 19.67
CA ASN A 70 6.61 4.71 20.75
C ASN A 70 7.96 4.22 20.20
N THR A 71 7.95 3.43 19.12
CA THR A 71 9.19 2.92 18.51
C THR A 71 10.02 4.08 17.93
N VAL A 72 9.38 5.06 17.28
CA VAL A 72 10.07 6.27 16.82
C VAL A 72 10.68 7.03 18.00
N ALA A 73 9.94 7.20 19.09
CA ALA A 73 10.45 7.82 20.31
C ALA A 73 11.67 7.09 20.90
N GLU A 74 11.63 5.76 20.98
CA GLU A 74 12.74 4.93 21.46
C GLU A 74 13.98 5.06 20.57
N VAL A 75 13.81 4.99 19.25
CA VAL A 75 14.93 5.18 18.29
C VAL A 75 15.54 6.57 18.43
N MET A 76 14.72 7.62 18.54
CA MET A 76 15.21 8.99 18.77
C MET A 76 15.93 9.14 20.11
N ASN A 77 15.47 8.44 21.16
CA ASN A 77 16.10 8.42 22.47
C ASN A 77 17.48 7.75 22.41
N LEU A 78 17.59 6.62 21.73
CA LEU A 78 18.87 5.93 21.51
C LEU A 78 19.83 6.74 20.64
N ALA A 79 19.31 7.56 19.73
CA ALA A 79 20.10 8.52 18.95
C ALA A 79 20.52 9.77 19.75
N GLY A 80 20.07 9.92 21.01
CA GLY A 80 20.37 11.07 21.86
C GLY A 80 19.64 12.36 21.46
N ASP A 81 18.59 12.26 20.63
CA ASP A 81 17.85 13.42 20.11
C ASP A 81 16.36 13.43 20.49
N TYR A 82 15.98 12.65 21.51
CA TYR A 82 14.60 12.57 21.94
C TYR A 82 14.09 13.89 22.52
N ASN A 83 12.92 14.29 22.00
CA ASN A 83 12.05 15.31 22.54
C ASN A 83 10.67 15.04 21.97
N GLU A 84 9.64 15.06 22.81
CA GLU A 84 8.24 14.83 22.42
C GLU A 84 7.80 15.72 21.23
N LEU A 85 8.17 16.99 21.22
CA LEU A 85 7.89 17.90 20.10
C LEU A 85 8.64 17.50 18.83
N LYS A 86 9.84 16.93 18.95
CA LYS A 86 10.59 16.43 17.79
C LYS A 86 9.97 15.16 17.24
N VAL A 87 9.46 14.24 18.06
CA VAL A 87 8.71 13.06 17.60
C VAL A 87 7.50 13.49 16.77
N ARG A 88 6.67 14.40 17.31
CA ARG A 88 5.48 14.92 16.60
C ARG A 88 5.85 15.60 15.29
N ARG A 89 6.93 16.39 15.26
CA ARG A 89 7.42 17.03 14.03
C ARG A 89 8.00 16.02 13.04
N ALA A 90 8.69 14.98 13.51
CA ALA A 90 9.19 13.92 12.65
C ALA A 90 8.04 13.20 11.96
N LEU A 91 7.01 12.82 12.72
CA LEU A 91 5.81 12.20 12.17
C LEU A 91 5.07 13.14 11.20
N ASN A 92 4.81 14.39 11.58
CA ASN A 92 4.16 15.39 10.73
C ASN A 92 4.90 15.67 9.40
N ASN A 93 6.23 15.55 9.38
CA ASN A 93 7.03 15.80 8.17
C ASN A 93 7.38 14.50 7.41
N SER A 94 6.81 13.36 7.81
CA SER A 94 7.01 12.09 7.13
C SER A 94 6.05 11.93 5.95
N LYS A 95 6.51 11.19 4.96
CA LYS A 95 5.74 10.77 3.79
C LYS A 95 5.56 9.26 3.85
N MET A 96 4.40 8.79 3.42
CA MET A 96 4.05 7.38 3.49
C MET A 96 3.38 6.92 2.21
N LEU A 97 3.79 5.73 1.77
CA LEU A 97 3.01 4.87 0.92
C LEU A 97 2.26 3.88 1.81
N SER A 98 0.95 4.03 1.93
CA SER A 98 0.09 3.03 2.58
C SER A 98 -0.12 1.90 1.61
N SER A 99 0.67 0.85 1.77
CA SER A 99 0.66 -0.26 0.83
C SER A 99 -0.48 -1.22 1.17
N ASP A 100 -1.40 -1.43 0.23
CA ASP A 100 -2.51 -2.37 0.30
C ASP A 100 -2.97 -2.77 -1.12
N VAL A 101 -3.58 -3.93 -1.27
CA VAL A 101 -4.05 -4.45 -2.55
C VAL A 101 -5.23 -3.66 -3.10
N SER A 102 -5.43 -3.76 -4.41
CA SER A 102 -6.57 -3.14 -5.09
C SER A 102 -7.32 -4.15 -5.96
N ALA A 103 -8.61 -3.93 -6.21
CA ALA A 103 -9.37 -4.80 -7.09
C ALA A 103 -8.99 -4.58 -8.56
N ALA A 104 -8.47 -5.61 -9.23
CA ALA A 104 -8.25 -5.61 -10.67
C ALA A 104 -9.55 -5.88 -11.43
N PHE A 105 -9.74 -5.22 -12.58
CA PHE A 105 -10.88 -5.37 -13.46
C PHE A 105 -11.13 -6.83 -13.87
N ASP A 106 -12.17 -7.44 -13.32
CA ASP A 106 -12.56 -8.80 -13.66
C ASP A 106 -13.50 -8.81 -14.89
N PRO A 107 -13.09 -9.40 -16.03
CA PRO A 107 -13.92 -9.46 -17.23
C PRO A 107 -15.18 -10.31 -17.06
N ASN A 108 -15.26 -11.17 -16.03
CA ASN A 108 -16.47 -11.93 -15.70
C ASN A 108 -17.52 -11.08 -14.97
N PHE A 109 -17.09 -10.01 -14.30
CA PHE A 109 -17.95 -9.10 -13.54
C PHE A 109 -17.78 -7.64 -13.96
N PRO A 110 -17.89 -7.30 -15.26
CA PRO A 110 -17.56 -5.97 -15.76
C PRO A 110 -18.54 -4.88 -15.27
N SER A 111 -19.69 -5.27 -14.70
CA SER A 111 -20.74 -4.37 -14.25
C SER A 111 -20.42 -3.65 -12.94
N VAL A 112 -19.53 -4.20 -12.11
CA VAL A 112 -19.22 -3.66 -10.76
C VAL A 112 -18.11 -2.61 -10.77
N MET A 113 -17.42 -2.44 -11.90
CA MET A 113 -16.26 -1.55 -12.01
C MET A 113 -16.45 -0.45 -13.06
N GLU A 114 -15.84 0.71 -12.83
CA GLU A 114 -15.78 1.78 -13.83
C GLU A 114 -14.51 1.64 -14.67
N LYS A 115 -14.67 1.23 -15.92
CA LYS A 115 -13.57 0.78 -16.79
C LYS A 115 -12.41 1.75 -16.91
N LYS A 116 -12.65 3.06 -16.79
CA LYS A 116 -11.61 4.10 -16.93
C LYS A 116 -10.84 4.37 -15.65
N ASN A 117 -11.37 3.96 -14.49
CA ASN A 117 -10.79 4.20 -13.17
C ASN A 117 -10.65 2.88 -12.38
N SER A 118 -10.31 1.79 -13.07
CA SER A 118 -10.07 0.49 -12.45
C SER A 118 -8.65 0.04 -12.76
N ALA A 119 -8.03 -0.66 -11.81
CA ALA A 119 -6.75 -1.29 -12.03
C ALA A 119 -6.88 -2.46 -13.02
N TYR A 120 -5.84 -2.67 -13.82
CA TYR A 120 -5.71 -3.82 -14.70
C TYR A 120 -4.38 -4.52 -14.46
N PHE A 121 -4.34 -5.82 -14.67
CA PHE A 121 -3.09 -6.58 -14.59
C PHE A 121 -2.08 -6.12 -15.66
N GLY A 122 -0.81 -6.09 -15.26
CA GLY A 122 0.33 -5.75 -16.11
C GLY A 122 0.41 -4.27 -16.46
N LYS A 123 -0.24 -3.41 -15.67
CA LYS A 123 -0.22 -1.94 -15.82
C LYS A 123 0.53 -1.25 -14.67
N GLY A 124 1.21 -2.02 -13.83
CA GLY A 124 2.11 -1.54 -12.81
C GLY A 124 1.44 -1.24 -11.46
N LEU A 125 2.19 -0.57 -10.59
CA LEU A 125 1.77 -0.22 -9.23
C LEU A 125 0.49 0.62 -9.27
N VAL A 126 -0.49 0.24 -8.46
CA VAL A 126 -1.77 0.95 -8.35
C VAL A 126 -1.65 2.05 -7.32
N PHE A 127 -2.19 3.23 -7.60
CA PHE A 127 -2.43 4.29 -6.63
C PHE A 127 -3.93 4.55 -6.48
N ASN A 128 -4.41 4.60 -5.25
CA ASN A 128 -5.76 5.03 -4.93
C ASN A 128 -5.67 6.36 -4.21
N LYS A 129 -6.26 7.41 -4.80
CA LYS A 129 -6.33 8.71 -4.12
C LYS A 129 -7.23 8.62 -2.88
N TYR A 130 -8.29 7.82 -2.98
CA TYR A 130 -9.27 7.53 -1.93
C TYR A 130 -9.89 6.14 -2.15
N THR A 131 -10.36 5.51 -1.08
CA THR A 131 -10.87 4.12 -1.08
C THR A 131 -12.20 3.94 -0.33
N GLY A 132 -12.77 5.02 0.22
CA GLY A 132 -13.92 4.99 1.13
C GLY A 132 -15.28 4.71 0.50
N ALA A 133 -16.34 4.91 1.30
CA ALA A 133 -17.73 4.61 0.92
C ALA A 133 -18.61 5.86 0.86
N ARG A 134 -19.75 5.81 0.15
CA ARG A 134 -20.82 6.84 0.19
C ARG A 134 -20.29 8.28 0.00
N GLY A 135 -19.42 8.46 -0.98
CA GLY A 135 -18.71 9.74 -1.19
C GLY A 135 -17.47 9.90 -0.31
N LYS A 136 -16.54 8.93 -0.35
CA LYS A 136 -15.21 8.94 0.31
C LYS A 136 -15.21 8.87 1.85
N SER A 137 -16.34 8.58 2.48
CA SER A 137 -16.44 8.44 3.93
C SER A 137 -15.50 7.35 4.45
N GLY A 138 -14.84 7.64 5.58
CA GLY A 138 -13.96 6.68 6.26
C GLY A 138 -12.64 6.40 5.54
N SER A 139 -12.17 7.30 4.66
CA SER A 139 -10.90 7.12 3.93
C SER A 139 -9.97 8.32 4.04
N ASN A 140 -8.69 8.06 3.79
CA ASN A 140 -7.72 9.09 3.45
C ASN A 140 -8.00 9.60 2.02
N ASP A 141 -7.81 10.90 1.79
CA ASP A 141 -7.91 11.50 0.45
C ASP A 141 -6.61 12.27 0.17
N ALA A 142 -5.66 11.61 -0.50
CA ALA A 142 -4.29 12.11 -0.65
C ALA A 142 -4.23 13.53 -1.26
N ASN A 143 -3.37 14.40 -0.73
CA ASN A 143 -3.21 15.77 -1.23
C ASN A 143 -2.72 15.78 -2.69
N ALA A 144 -3.19 16.76 -3.47
CA ALA A 144 -2.88 16.82 -4.90
C ALA A 144 -1.38 17.06 -5.14
N GLU A 145 -0.75 17.85 -4.28
CA GLU A 145 0.68 18.13 -4.26
C GLU A 145 1.49 16.87 -4.01
N TYR A 146 1.06 16.04 -3.06
CA TYR A 146 1.73 14.76 -2.78
C TYR A 146 1.53 13.75 -3.91
N VAL A 147 0.34 13.66 -4.49
CA VAL A 147 0.10 12.85 -5.70
C VAL A 147 1.02 13.31 -6.84
N ALA A 148 1.21 14.62 -7.03
CA ALA A 148 2.12 15.15 -8.05
C ALA A 148 3.58 14.77 -7.78
N GLU A 149 4.01 14.82 -6.51
CA GLU A 149 5.34 14.36 -6.12
C GLU A 149 5.55 12.87 -6.42
N ILE A 150 4.61 12.02 -6.02
CA ILE A 150 4.68 10.57 -6.27
C ILE A 150 4.77 10.28 -7.76
N ARG A 151 3.96 10.96 -8.59
CA ARG A 151 4.05 10.83 -10.06
C ARG A 151 5.45 11.17 -10.59
N ASN A 152 6.04 12.28 -10.12
CA ASN A 152 7.39 12.67 -10.51
C ASN A 152 8.44 11.63 -10.11
N ILE A 153 8.30 11.01 -8.92
CA ILE A 153 9.20 9.94 -8.46
C ILE A 153 9.08 8.72 -9.38
N MET A 154 7.86 8.26 -9.66
CA MET A 154 7.63 7.10 -10.52
C MET A 154 8.15 7.35 -11.94
N ASP A 155 7.89 8.53 -12.51
CA ASP A 155 8.34 8.92 -13.84
C ASP A 155 9.88 9.00 -13.92
N LYS A 156 10.53 9.57 -12.88
CA LYS A 156 12.00 9.66 -12.79
C LYS A 156 12.67 8.29 -12.81
N HIS A 157 12.06 7.30 -12.14
CA HIS A 157 12.58 5.93 -12.04
C HIS A 157 12.02 4.98 -13.10
N ASN A 158 11.23 5.51 -14.05
CA ASN A 158 10.58 4.73 -15.11
C ASN A 158 9.79 3.53 -14.55
N VAL A 159 9.06 3.76 -13.47
CA VAL A 159 8.16 2.78 -12.84
C VAL A 159 6.81 2.87 -13.54
N SER A 160 6.27 1.73 -13.95
CA SER A 160 4.91 1.68 -14.48
C SER A 160 3.91 1.78 -13.34
N TRP A 161 2.95 2.67 -13.48
CA TRP A 161 1.91 2.89 -12.47
C TRP A 161 0.57 3.23 -13.12
N GLN A 162 -0.49 3.04 -12.35
CA GLN A 162 -1.88 3.31 -12.74
C GLN A 162 -2.68 3.83 -11.55
N THR A 163 -3.82 4.43 -11.81
CA THR A 163 -4.78 4.83 -10.77
C THR A 163 -5.98 3.91 -10.76
N SER A 164 -6.57 3.70 -9.58
CA SER A 164 -7.82 2.95 -9.44
C SER A 164 -8.75 3.60 -8.42
N GLU A 165 -10.03 3.24 -8.55
CA GLU A 165 -11.05 3.32 -7.52
C GLU A 165 -11.50 1.89 -7.16
N LEU A 166 -12.11 1.72 -5.99
CA LEU A 166 -12.70 0.44 -5.55
C LEU A 166 -14.10 0.24 -6.16
N GLY A 167 -14.12 0.00 -7.47
CA GLY A 167 -15.36 -0.21 -8.23
C GLY A 167 -16.11 1.09 -8.55
N LYS A 168 -17.37 0.97 -8.99
CA LYS A 168 -18.22 2.14 -9.24
C LYS A 168 -18.61 2.84 -7.94
N VAL A 169 -18.90 4.14 -8.03
CA VAL A 169 -19.51 4.90 -6.93
C VAL A 169 -20.73 4.14 -6.39
N ASP A 170 -20.79 4.00 -5.05
CA ASP A 170 -21.83 3.29 -4.28
C ASP A 170 -21.92 1.77 -4.52
N GLN A 171 -21.02 1.17 -5.30
CA GLN A 171 -21.00 -0.28 -5.53
C GLN A 171 -20.45 -1.05 -4.31
N GLY A 172 -19.50 -0.44 -3.62
CA GLY A 172 -18.80 -1.02 -2.48
C GLY A 172 -18.32 0.07 -1.52
N GLY A 173 -17.56 -0.37 -0.53
CA GLY A 173 -16.83 0.50 0.38
C GLY A 173 -15.55 -0.21 0.77
N GLY A 174 -14.45 0.53 0.81
CA GLY A 174 -13.22 0.10 1.42
C GLY A 174 -12.84 1.04 2.56
N GLY A 175 -11.55 1.08 2.82
CA GLY A 175 -10.93 1.85 3.87
C GLY A 175 -9.70 1.07 4.30
N THR A 176 -8.55 1.69 4.13
CA THR A 176 -7.25 1.10 4.47
C THR A 176 -6.75 1.69 5.78
N ILE A 177 -5.56 1.30 6.20
CA ILE A 177 -4.88 1.92 7.34
C ILE A 177 -4.36 3.34 7.07
N ALA A 178 -4.43 3.85 5.84
CA ALA A 178 -3.83 5.13 5.45
C ALA A 178 -4.26 6.30 6.34
N TYR A 179 -5.55 6.37 6.67
CA TYR A 179 -6.09 7.47 7.45
C TYR A 179 -5.56 7.50 8.90
N ILE A 180 -5.13 6.34 9.42
CA ILE A 180 -4.65 6.20 10.80
C ILE A 180 -3.31 6.92 10.96
N LEU A 181 -2.41 6.78 9.98
CA LEU A 181 -1.13 7.50 10.00
C LEU A 181 -1.25 8.93 9.46
N ALA A 182 -2.22 9.20 8.60
CA ALA A 182 -2.57 10.57 8.20
C ALA A 182 -3.04 11.42 9.40
N GLU A 183 -3.52 10.83 10.51
CA GLU A 183 -3.87 11.55 11.75
C GLU A 183 -2.67 12.29 12.37
N TYR A 184 -1.44 11.86 12.07
CA TYR A 184 -0.22 12.59 12.44
C TYR A 184 0.11 13.76 11.50
N ASN A 185 -0.76 14.07 10.54
CA ASN A 185 -0.55 14.98 9.40
C ASN A 185 0.57 14.53 8.45
N MET A 186 0.81 13.23 8.36
CA MET A 186 1.67 12.67 7.31
C MET A 186 1.05 12.88 5.93
N GLU A 187 1.90 13.03 4.92
CA GLU A 187 1.47 12.87 3.53
C GLU A 187 1.34 11.37 3.23
N VAL A 188 0.11 10.90 3.04
CA VAL A 188 -0.19 9.47 2.84
C VAL A 188 -0.99 9.28 1.54
N ILE A 189 -0.63 8.25 0.78
CA ILE A 189 -1.40 7.78 -0.38
C ILE A 189 -1.50 6.25 -0.34
N ASP A 190 -2.65 5.72 -0.71
CA ASP A 190 -2.85 4.28 -0.87
C ASP A 190 -2.21 3.79 -2.17
N CYS A 191 -1.52 2.66 -2.11
CA CYS A 191 -0.92 2.05 -3.28
C CYS A 191 -0.72 0.54 -3.13
N GLY A 192 -0.58 -0.20 -4.22
CA GLY A 192 -0.22 -1.61 -4.14
C GLY A 192 -0.52 -2.40 -5.39
N VAL A 193 -0.62 -3.73 -5.22
CA VAL A 193 -0.78 -4.66 -6.34
C VAL A 193 -2.26 -4.90 -6.60
N ALA A 194 -2.65 -4.86 -7.88
CA ALA A 194 -4.00 -5.23 -8.27
C ALA A 194 -4.18 -6.75 -8.13
N LEU A 195 -5.27 -7.20 -7.51
CA LEU A 195 -5.63 -8.60 -7.34
C LEU A 195 -6.96 -8.94 -8.04
N HIS A 196 -7.07 -10.16 -8.52
CA HIS A 196 -8.37 -10.78 -8.73
C HIS A 196 -8.79 -11.55 -7.48
N ASN A 197 -10.11 -11.53 -7.25
CA ASN A 197 -10.80 -12.33 -6.24
C ASN A 197 -10.15 -12.25 -4.84
N MET A 198 -9.84 -11.03 -4.44
CA MET A 198 -9.38 -10.61 -3.12
C MET A 198 -10.22 -11.26 -2.00
N HIS A 199 -9.57 -11.65 -0.90
CA HIS A 199 -10.11 -12.41 0.25
C HIS A 199 -10.56 -13.85 -0.07
N ALA A 200 -10.34 -14.36 -1.28
CA ALA A 200 -10.59 -15.77 -1.58
C ALA A 200 -9.46 -16.67 -1.01
N PRO A 201 -9.71 -17.99 -0.85
CA PRO A 201 -8.64 -18.94 -0.51
C PRO A 201 -7.47 -18.98 -1.52
N TRP A 202 -7.68 -18.51 -2.75
CA TRP A 202 -6.69 -18.48 -3.82
C TRP A 202 -6.84 -17.20 -4.64
N GLU A 203 -6.08 -16.18 -4.28
CA GLU A 203 -6.02 -14.89 -4.95
C GLU A 203 -5.04 -14.94 -6.13
N VAL A 204 -5.21 -14.05 -7.09
CA VAL A 204 -4.34 -13.98 -8.28
C VAL A 204 -3.74 -12.59 -8.41
N ALA A 205 -2.42 -12.54 -8.60
CA ALA A 205 -1.64 -11.33 -8.82
C ALA A 205 -0.80 -11.45 -10.10
N SER A 206 -0.59 -10.33 -10.79
CA SER A 206 0.32 -10.25 -11.95
C SER A 206 1.78 -10.18 -11.50
N LYS A 207 2.67 -10.99 -12.09
CA LYS A 207 4.11 -10.94 -11.77
C LYS A 207 4.75 -9.61 -12.17
N ALA A 208 4.29 -9.01 -13.26
CA ALA A 208 4.77 -7.70 -13.70
C ALA A 208 4.41 -6.62 -12.68
N ASP A 209 3.20 -6.65 -12.12
CA ASP A 209 2.77 -5.66 -11.14
C ASP A 209 3.48 -5.84 -9.80
N ILE A 210 3.75 -7.09 -9.38
CA ILE A 210 4.58 -7.37 -8.19
C ILE A 210 5.98 -6.76 -8.33
N TYR A 211 6.60 -6.93 -9.51
CA TYR A 211 7.93 -6.38 -9.78
C TYR A 211 7.91 -4.84 -9.80
N GLU A 212 6.93 -4.24 -10.47
CA GLU A 212 6.78 -2.77 -10.50
C GLU A 212 6.42 -2.19 -9.13
N ALA A 213 5.70 -2.91 -8.28
CA ALA A 213 5.44 -2.50 -6.90
C ALA A 213 6.73 -2.41 -6.08
N MET A 214 7.59 -3.44 -6.13
CA MET A 214 8.91 -3.38 -5.47
C MET A 214 9.74 -2.20 -5.99
N ARG A 215 9.82 -2.01 -7.33
CA ARG A 215 10.53 -0.88 -7.94
C ARG A 215 9.96 0.47 -7.50
N GLY A 216 8.65 0.60 -7.43
CA GLY A 216 7.96 1.81 -6.98
C GLY A 216 8.26 2.14 -5.53
N TYR A 217 8.23 1.14 -4.65
CA TYR A 217 8.59 1.30 -3.24
C TYR A 217 10.06 1.68 -3.07
N TYR A 218 10.97 1.03 -3.80
CA TYR A 218 12.39 1.41 -3.79
C TYR A 218 12.59 2.85 -4.27
N ALA A 219 11.97 3.23 -5.40
CA ALA A 219 12.05 4.59 -5.94
C ALA A 219 11.54 5.64 -4.93
N PHE A 220 10.45 5.34 -4.23
CA PHE A 220 9.93 6.19 -3.16
C PHE A 220 10.94 6.35 -2.02
N LEU A 221 11.51 5.25 -1.52
CA LEU A 221 12.48 5.28 -0.43
C LEU A 221 13.75 6.08 -0.79
N VAL A 222 14.17 6.07 -2.06
CA VAL A 222 15.33 6.85 -2.54
C VAL A 222 15.05 8.35 -2.62
N GLU A 223 13.84 8.75 -3.03
CA GLU A 223 13.56 10.13 -3.45
C GLU A 223 12.78 10.98 -2.42
N ALA A 224 11.90 10.38 -1.62
CA ALA A 224 10.89 11.09 -0.83
C ALA A 224 11.43 11.94 0.33
#